data_AF-A0A7W3QSQ3-F1
#
_entry.id   AF-A0A7W3QSQ3-F1
#
_cell.length_a   1.000
_cell.length_b   1.000
_cell.length_c   1.000
_cell.angle_alpha   90.00
_cell.angle_beta   90.00
_cell.angle_gamma   90.00
#
_symmetry.space_group_name_H-M   'P 1'
#
loop_
_entity.id
_entity.type
_entity.pdbx_description
1 polymer ?
#
loop_
_entity_poly.entity_id
_entity_poly.type
_entity_poly.pdbx_seq_one_letter_code
_entity_poly.pdbx_strand_id
1 'polypeptide(L)' 'FVDDYGRNRLTGGFILIDEATHNTVAAGMITGAK' A
#
# COMPACT_ATOMS: atom_id res chain seq x y z
N PHE A 1 -1.76 -8.47 -8.73
CA PHE A 1 -1.92 -7.36 -9.69
C PHE A 1 -1.97 -6.08 -8.87
N VAL A 2 -1.18 -5.08 -9.24
CA VAL A 2 -1.10 -3.78 -8.55
C VAL A 2 -0.99 -2.69 -9.60
N ASP A 3 -1.46 -1.49 -9.30
CA ASP A 3 -1.38 -0.32 -10.17
C ASP A 3 -0.68 0.83 -9.44
N ASP A 4 -0.22 1.84 -10.19
CA ASP A 4 0.12 3.12 -9.59
C ASP A 4 -1.09 3.71 -8.87
N TYR A 5 -0.87 4.24 -7.68
CA TYR A 5 -1.89 4.91 -6.89
C TYR A 5 -2.58 6.05 -7.65
N GLY A 6 -1.81 6.76 -8.49
CA GLY A 6 -2.33 7.81 -9.36
C GLY A 6 -3.35 7.31 -10.40
N ARG A 7 -3.28 6.04 -10.81
CA ARG A 7 -4.19 5.41 -11.77
C ARG A 7 -5.34 4.70 -11.08
N ASN A 8 -5.05 3.91 -10.05
CA ASN A 8 -6.06 3.20 -9.26
C ASN A 8 -5.67 3.21 -7.77
N ARG A 9 -6.41 4.00 -6.99
CA ARG A 9 -6.16 4.17 -5.56
C ARG A 9 -6.44 2.91 -4.74
N LEU A 10 -7.30 2.01 -5.23
CA LEU A 10 -7.66 0.78 -4.52
C LEU A 10 -6.54 -0.25 -4.56
N THR A 11 -5.93 -0.46 -5.74
CA THR A 11 -4.86 -1.45 -5.95
C THR A 11 -3.47 -0.86 -5.78
N GLY A 12 -3.35 0.47 -5.77
CA GLY A 12 -2.09 1.19 -5.58
C GLY A 12 -1.84 1.69 -4.16
N GLY A 13 -2.80 1.56 -3.24
CA GLY A 13 -2.65 1.95 -1.84
C GLY A 13 -2.48 0.72 -0.94
N PHE A 14 -1.65 0.82 0.09
CA PHE A 14 -1.48 -0.25 1.08
C PHE A 14 -1.08 0.29 2.46
N ILE A 15 -1.17 -0.57 3.48
CA ILE A 15 -0.69 -0.31 4.84
C ILE A 15 0.30 -1.39 5.27
N LEU A 16 1.20 -1.07 6.18
CA LEU A 16 2.06 -2.04 6.84
C LEU A 16 1.51 -2.34 8.24
N ILE A 17 1.32 -3.62 8.52
CA ILE A 17 0.92 -4.13 9.83
C ILE A 17 2.13 -4.78 10.49
N ASP A 18 2.41 -4.41 11.73
CA ASP A 18 3.39 -5.10 12.57
C ASP A 18 2.81 -6.42 13.07
N GLU A 19 3.52 -7.52 12.88
CA GLU A 19 3.03 -8.87 13.20
C GLU A 19 2.95 -9.12 14.71
N ALA A 20 3.85 -8.53 15.51
CA ALA A 20 3.88 -8.77 16.96
C ALA A 20 2.77 -8.02 17.70
N THR A 21 2.46 -6.80 17.27
CA THR A 21 1.52 -5.89 17.95
C THR A 21 0.20 -5.71 17.22
N HIS A 22 0.09 -6.17 15.97
CA HIS A 22 -1.06 -5.97 15.07
C HIS A 22 -1.40 -4.50 14.80
N ASN A 23 -0.48 -3.58 15.11
CA ASN A 23 -0.67 -2.17 14.86
C ASN A 23 -0.36 -1.82 13.41
N THR A 24 -1.04 -0.80 12.89
CA THR A 24 -0.64 -0.17 11.63
C THR A 24 0.56 0.73 11.89
N VAL A 25 1.68 0.44 11.24
CA VAL A 25 2.95 1.16 11.44
C VAL A 25 3.29 2.10 10.30
N ALA A 26 2.69 1.92 9.12
CA ALA A 26 2.85 2.81 7.99
C ALA A 26 1.68 2.72 7.00
N ALA A 27 1.59 3.73 6.14
CA ALA A 27 0.76 3.74 4.94
C ALA A 27 1.65 4.05 3.72
N GLY A 28 1.34 3.46 2.57
CA GLY A 28 2.13 3.55 1.36
C GLY A 28 1.29 3.68 0.09
N MET A 29 1.92 4.24 -0.95
CA MET A 29 1.37 4.41 -2.29
C MET A 29 2.37 3.87 -3.31
N ILE A 30 1.89 3.10 -4.29
CA ILE A 30 2.69 2.63 -5.42
C ILE A 30 2.81 3.78 -6.43
N THR A 31 4.04 4.11 -6.83
CA THR A 31 4.35 5.22 -7.76
C THR A 31 5.01 4.77 -9.07
N GLY A 32 5.28 3.47 -9.21
CA GLY A 32 5.77 2.89 -10.47
C GLY A 32 5.46 1.39 -10.57
N ALA A 33 4.26 1.06 -11.03
CA ALA A 33 3.82 -0.29 -11.40
C ALA A 33 4.17 -0.55 -12.88
N LYS A 34 4.88 -1.65 -13.15
CA LYS A 34 5.22 -2.10 -14.51
C LYS A 34 4.10 -2.94 -15.14
#